data_AF-A0A2S0L5N0-F1
#
_entry.id   AF-A0A2S0L5N0-F1
#
_cell.length_a   1.000
_cell.length_b   1.000
_cell.length_c   1.000
_cell.angle_alpha   90.00
_cell.angle_beta   90.00
_cell.angle_gamma   90.00
#
_symmetry.space_group_name_H-M   'P 1'
#
loop_
_entity.id
_entity.type
_entity.pdbx_description
1 polymer ?
#
loop_
_entity_poly.entity_id
_entity_poly.type
_entity_poly.pdbx_seq_one_letter_code
_entity_poly.pdbx_strand_id
1 'polypeptide(L)'
;MANMAKKNEELEAVETMTDEEATEAVENTADEEVTENTAPVSDDYLEELVEIMLFKDSDKYSDDLVVTLNGKNYQIKRGVKVMVPRKVQLVIEDSMKQAGLAADYEEEAQQQYKELENRL
;
A
#
# COMPACT_ATOMS: atom_id res chain seq x y z
N MET A 1 41.93 49.80 20.19
CA MET A 1 42.89 49.02 20.99
C MET A 1 42.27 47.64 21.16
N ALA A 2 42.50 46.67 20.28
CA ALA A 2 43.73 45.91 20.09
C ALA A 2 44.26 45.32 21.41
N ASN A 3 43.88 44.07 21.69
CA ASN A 3 44.80 43.00 22.06
C ASN A 3 44.06 41.66 21.92
N MET A 4 44.34 40.89 20.86
CA MET A 4 45.50 39.99 20.74
C MET A 4 45.19 38.68 21.49
N ALA A 5 44.65 37.72 20.76
CA ALA A 5 45.44 36.60 20.22
C ALA A 5 45.83 35.60 21.31
N LYS A 6 44.96 34.62 21.53
CA LYS A 6 45.42 33.25 21.75
C LYS A 6 45.29 32.52 20.43
N LYS A 7 46.37 32.64 19.66
CA LYS A 7 46.77 31.74 18.59
C LYS A 7 47.33 30.49 19.28
N ASN A 8 46.80 29.33 18.93
CA ASN A 8 47.57 28.15 18.53
C ASN A 8 46.57 27.20 17.86
N GLU A 9 46.63 27.00 16.54
CA GLU A 9 47.50 25.98 15.89
C GLU A 9 47.05 24.61 16.43
N GLU A 10 46.31 23.80 15.68
CA GLU A 10 46.83 23.10 14.50
C GLU A 10 45.71 22.31 13.78
N LEU A 11 45.87 22.22 12.45
CA LEU A 11 45.48 21.10 11.57
C LEU A 11 43.98 20.96 11.25
N GLU A 12 43.51 21.42 10.08
CA GLU A 12 43.69 20.74 8.78
C GLU A 12 43.44 19.23 8.86
N ALA A 13 42.22 18.81 8.52
CA ALA A 13 42.02 17.86 7.44
C ALA A 13 40.52 17.74 7.15
N VAL A 14 40.17 18.07 5.92
CA VAL A 14 38.96 17.61 5.26
C VAL A 14 39.05 16.09 5.19
N GLU A 15 38.24 15.39 5.97
CA GLU A 15 37.99 13.96 5.77
C GLU A 15 36.63 13.81 5.09
N THR A 16 36.68 13.74 3.76
CA THR A 16 35.71 13.03 2.96
C THR A 16 35.81 11.54 3.30
N MET A 17 34.78 10.97 3.91
CA MET A 17 34.54 9.54 3.92
C MET A 17 33.06 9.29 3.63
N THR A 18 32.77 9.14 2.34
CA THR A 18 31.75 8.20 1.90
C THR A 18 32.25 6.80 2.22
N ASP A 19 31.51 6.01 2.98
CA ASP A 19 31.39 4.58 2.75
C ASP A 19 30.13 4.05 3.43
N GLU A 20 29.54 3.08 2.73
CA GLU A 20 28.36 2.30 3.03
C GLU A 20 28.54 1.52 4.34
N GLU A 21 27.51 1.52 5.20
CA GLU A 21 27.03 0.40 6.04
C GLU A 21 26.23 0.93 7.23
N ALA A 22 24.90 0.96 7.06
CA ALA A 22 23.96 0.92 8.17
C ALA A 22 22.70 0.19 7.69
N THR A 23 22.87 -1.06 7.26
CA THR A 23 21.80 -2.05 7.28
C THR A 23 21.57 -2.44 8.75
N GLU A 24 20.79 -1.65 9.46
CA GLU A 24 20.23 -2.07 10.75
C GLU A 24 18.76 -2.41 10.54
N ALA A 25 18.51 -3.70 10.68
CA ALA A 25 17.22 -4.34 10.74
C ALA A 25 16.34 -3.65 11.79
N VAL A 26 15.21 -3.10 11.36
CA VAL A 26 14.07 -2.86 12.24
C VAL A 26 13.20 -4.12 12.16
N GLU A 27 13.60 -5.12 12.93
CA GLU A 27 12.72 -6.19 13.38
C GLU A 27 11.61 -5.56 14.23
N ASN A 28 10.41 -5.42 13.67
CA ASN A 28 9.19 -5.25 14.45
C ASN A 28 8.45 -6.58 14.43
N THR A 29 8.93 -7.51 15.25
CA THR A 29 8.10 -8.55 15.84
C THR A 29 7.30 -7.92 16.97
N ALA A 30 6.02 -7.70 16.72
CA ALA A 30 5.01 -7.63 17.77
C ALA A 30 3.73 -8.24 17.19
N ASP A 31 3.62 -9.54 17.42
CA ASP A 31 2.40 -10.31 17.33
C ASP A 31 1.29 -9.61 18.13
N GLU A 32 0.28 -9.10 17.41
CA GLU A 32 -1.07 -8.96 17.94
C GLU A 32 -1.95 -9.98 17.21
N GLU A 33 -2.48 -10.91 18.00
CA GLU A 33 -3.24 -12.06 17.56
C GLU A 33 -4.51 -11.67 16.81
N VAL A 34 -4.46 -11.74 15.48
CA VAL A 34 -5.65 -12.01 14.66
C VAL A 34 -5.63 -13.51 14.36
N THR A 35 -6.07 -14.32 15.32
CA THR A 35 -6.41 -15.73 15.06
C THR A 35 -7.72 -15.80 14.26
N GLU A 36 -7.69 -15.26 13.04
CA GLU A 36 -8.65 -15.70 12.02
C GLU A 36 -8.12 -17.00 11.45
N ASN A 37 -8.93 -18.06 11.58
CA ASN A 37 -8.66 -19.41 11.13
C ASN A 37 -8.09 -19.46 9.70
N THR A 38 -6.77 -19.34 9.56
CA THR A 38 -6.05 -19.56 8.31
C THR A 38 -5.82 -21.05 8.21
N ALA A 39 -6.89 -21.80 7.91
CA ALA A 39 -6.72 -23.11 7.34
C ALA A 39 -5.80 -22.94 6.11
N PRO A 40 -4.81 -23.83 5.88
CA PRO A 40 -3.96 -23.73 4.71
C PRO A 40 -4.86 -23.81 3.48
N VAL A 41 -5.05 -22.66 2.82
CA VAL A 41 -5.75 -22.60 1.56
C VAL A 41 -4.90 -23.41 0.59
N SER A 42 -5.42 -24.54 0.11
CA SER A 42 -4.69 -25.39 -0.81
C SER A 42 -4.42 -24.61 -2.10
N ASP A 43 -3.25 -24.81 -2.71
CA ASP A 43 -2.91 -24.17 -3.99
C ASP A 43 -3.98 -24.46 -5.05
N ASP A 44 -4.54 -25.67 -5.07
CA ASP A 44 -5.62 -26.06 -5.96
C ASP A 44 -6.87 -25.16 -5.85
N TYR A 45 -7.21 -24.70 -4.65
CA TYR A 45 -8.35 -23.79 -4.43
C TYR A 45 -8.08 -22.40 -5.03
N LEU A 46 -6.83 -21.94 -4.97
CA LEU A 46 -6.43 -20.64 -5.50
C LEU A 46 -6.34 -20.63 -7.04
N GLU A 47 -6.13 -21.79 -7.65
CA GLU A 47 -6.05 -21.95 -9.11
C GLU A 47 -7.39 -22.27 -9.78
N GLU A 48 -8.41 -22.60 -9.00
CA GLU A 48 -9.78 -22.81 -9.48
C GLU A 48 -10.25 -21.61 -10.32
N LEU A 49 -10.80 -21.87 -11.50
CA LEU A 49 -11.37 -20.84 -12.36
C LEU A 49 -12.78 -20.47 -11.87
N VAL A 50 -12.96 -19.21 -11.53
CA VAL A 50 -14.23 -18.65 -11.08
C VAL A 50 -14.73 -17.60 -12.08
N GLU A 51 -16.03 -17.58 -12.29
CA GLU A 51 -16.69 -16.58 -13.14
C GLU A 51 -16.84 -15.26 -12.37
N ILE A 52 -16.25 -14.19 -12.90
CA ILE A 52 -16.43 -12.84 -12.37
C ILE A 52 -17.06 -11.92 -13.42
N MET A 53 -17.81 -10.93 -12.95
CA MET A 53 -18.38 -9.89 -13.80
C MET A 53 -18.07 -8.53 -13.18
N LEU A 54 -17.19 -7.78 -13.83
CA LEU A 54 -16.86 -6.42 -13.39
C LEU A 54 -17.88 -5.42 -13.97
N PHE A 55 -18.29 -4.47 -13.14
CA PHE A 55 -19.15 -3.38 -13.58
C PHE A 55 -18.45 -2.51 -14.65
N LYS A 56 -19.23 -2.08 -15.64
CA LYS A 56 -18.79 -1.19 -16.72
C LYS A 56 -19.72 0.02 -16.81
N ASP A 57 -19.14 1.21 -16.83
CA ASP A 57 -19.85 2.45 -17.14
C ASP A 57 -19.25 3.14 -18.38
N SER A 58 -19.77 4.33 -18.71
CA SER A 58 -19.29 5.15 -19.82
C SER A 58 -18.22 6.18 -19.43
N ASP A 59 -17.81 6.21 -18.16
CA ASP A 59 -16.92 7.20 -17.59
C ASP A 59 -15.75 6.49 -16.89
N LYS A 60 -15.76 6.40 -15.56
CA LYS A 60 -14.64 5.93 -14.73
C LYS A 60 -14.30 4.44 -14.91
N TYR A 61 -15.26 3.60 -15.27
CA TYR A 61 -15.11 2.14 -15.35
C TYR A 61 -15.35 1.62 -16.77
N SER A 62 -14.93 2.38 -17.77
CA SER A 62 -15.07 2.05 -19.19
C SER A 62 -14.00 1.06 -19.70
N ASP A 63 -12.78 1.19 -19.21
CA ASP A 63 -11.60 0.41 -19.60
C ASP A 63 -11.44 -0.91 -18.83
N ASP A 64 -10.67 -1.83 -19.41
CA ASP A 64 -10.38 -3.13 -18.82
C ASP A 64 -9.55 -3.02 -17.53
N LEU A 65 -9.77 -3.95 -16.61
CA LEU A 65 -8.98 -4.04 -15.39
C LEU A 65 -7.74 -4.91 -15.63
N VAL A 66 -6.55 -4.36 -15.39
CA VAL A 66 -5.30 -5.12 -15.42
C VAL A 66 -4.85 -5.41 -13.99
N VAL A 67 -4.79 -6.69 -13.62
CA VAL A 67 -4.31 -7.14 -12.31
C VAL A 67 -2.94 -7.80 -12.49
N THR A 68 -1.97 -7.39 -11.70
CA THR A 68 -0.63 -8.01 -11.69
C THR A 68 -0.48 -8.84 -10.43
N LEU A 69 -0.25 -10.14 -10.59
CA LEU A 69 -0.05 -11.08 -9.49
C LEU A 69 1.23 -11.88 -9.74
N ASN A 70 2.21 -11.79 -8.84
CA ASN A 70 3.49 -12.50 -8.94
C ASN A 70 4.18 -12.35 -10.31
N GLY A 71 4.16 -11.14 -10.89
CA GLY A 71 4.74 -10.82 -12.19
C GLY A 71 3.92 -11.30 -13.41
N LYS A 72 2.73 -11.88 -13.20
CA LYS A 72 1.78 -12.23 -14.27
C LYS A 72 0.69 -11.17 -14.35
N ASN A 73 0.42 -10.70 -15.56
CA ASN A 73 -0.62 -9.71 -15.82
C ASN A 73 -1.89 -10.41 -16.32
N TYR A 74 -3.02 -10.08 -15.71
CA TYR A 74 -4.35 -10.56 -16.06
C TYR A 74 -5.19 -9.38 -16.51
N GLN A 75 -5.61 -9.37 -17.77
CA GLN A 75 -6.50 -8.34 -18.31
C GLN A 75 -7.94 -8.86 -18.33
N ILE A 76 -8.82 -8.20 -17.57
CA ILE A 76 -10.19 -8.60 -17.35
C ILE A 76 -11.12 -7.59 -18.02
N LYS A 77 -11.92 -8.09 -18.97
CA LYS A 77 -12.90 -7.29 -19.69
C LYS A 77 -14.04 -6.89 -18.76
N ARG A 78 -14.34 -5.59 -18.66
CA ARG A 78 -15.50 -5.11 -17.91
C ARG A 78 -16.80 -5.31 -18.69
N GLY A 79 -17.90 -5.52 -17.98
CA GLY A 79 -19.24 -5.68 -18.55
C GLY A 79 -19.51 -7.05 -19.20
N VAL A 80 -18.55 -7.97 -19.14
CA VAL A 80 -18.68 -9.35 -19.64
C VAL A 80 -18.30 -10.31 -18.54
N LYS A 81 -18.91 -11.49 -18.53
CA LYS A 81 -18.52 -12.57 -17.62
C LYS A 81 -17.23 -13.23 -18.11
N VAL A 82 -16.20 -13.26 -17.27
CA VAL A 82 -14.87 -13.78 -17.59
C VAL A 82 -14.47 -14.80 -16.53
N MET A 83 -13.93 -15.93 -16.96
CA MET A 83 -13.35 -16.94 -16.07
C MET A 83 -11.92 -16.52 -15.68
N VAL A 84 -11.66 -16.37 -14.39
CA VAL A 84 -10.34 -16.00 -13.86
C VAL A 84 -9.95 -16.94 -12.71
N PRO A 85 -8.65 -17.16 -12.44
CA PRO A 85 -8.22 -17.90 -11.27
C PRO A 85 -8.69 -17.22 -9.97
N ARG A 86 -9.07 -18.02 -8.97
CA ARG A 86 -9.60 -17.53 -7.70
C ARG A 86 -8.66 -16.57 -6.98
N LYS A 87 -7.35 -16.80 -7.04
CA LYS A 87 -6.34 -15.86 -6.53
C LYS A 87 -6.46 -14.44 -7.12
N VAL A 88 -6.83 -14.33 -8.39
CA VAL A 88 -7.03 -13.02 -9.05
C VAL A 88 -8.34 -12.39 -8.57
N GLN A 89 -9.39 -13.19 -8.42
CA GLN A 89 -10.66 -12.71 -7.85
C GLN A 89 -10.50 -12.17 -6.43
N LEU A 90 -9.79 -12.88 -5.55
CA LEU A 90 -9.57 -12.45 -4.16
C LEU A 90 -8.90 -11.07 -4.10
N VAL A 91 -7.86 -10.85 -4.91
CA VAL A 91 -7.19 -9.53 -4.99
C VAL A 91 -8.16 -8.43 -5.41
N ILE A 92 -9.07 -8.72 -6.33
CA ILE A 92 -10.07 -7.76 -6.79
C ILE A 92 -11.09 -7.45 -5.69
N GLU A 93 -11.56 -8.48 -4.98
CA GLU A 93 -12.49 -8.34 -3.85
C GLU A 93 -11.87 -7.56 -2.70
N ASP A 94 -10.64 -7.89 -2.32
CA ASP A 94 -9.88 -7.18 -1.29
C ASP A 94 -9.66 -5.72 -1.65
N SER A 95 -9.30 -5.44 -2.91
CA SER A 95 -9.15 -4.07 -3.40
C SER A 95 -10.47 -3.28 -3.33
N MET A 96 -11.60 -3.88 -3.70
CA MET A 96 -12.90 -3.24 -3.59
C MET A 96 -13.29 -2.99 -2.13
N LYS A 97 -13.02 -3.95 -1.24
CA LYS A 97 -13.26 -3.82 0.20
C LYS A 97 -12.41 -2.69 0.80
N GLN A 98 -11.14 -2.62 0.44
CA GLN A 98 -10.24 -1.54 0.87
C GLN A 98 -10.72 -0.18 0.37
N ALA A 99 -11.15 -0.07 -0.88
CA ALA A 99 -11.69 1.17 -1.44
C ALA A 99 -12.97 1.61 -0.73
N GLY A 100 -13.85 0.67 -0.36
CA GLY A 100 -15.05 0.95 0.43
C GLY A 100 -14.71 1.49 1.81
N LEU A 101 -13.84 0.78 2.54
CA LEU A 101 -13.39 1.22 3.87
C LEU A 101 -12.73 2.61 3.82
N ALA A 102 -11.89 2.87 2.82
CA ALA A 102 -11.26 4.18 2.66
C ALA A 102 -12.29 5.29 2.44
N ALA A 103 -13.34 5.05 1.64
CA ALA A 103 -14.41 6.01 1.42
C ALA A 103 -15.20 6.29 2.72
N ASP A 104 -15.49 5.25 3.51
CA ASP A 104 -16.18 5.39 4.79
C ASP A 104 -15.36 6.25 5.77
N TYR A 105 -14.04 5.96 5.89
CA TYR A 105 -13.13 6.77 6.72
C TYR A 105 -13.02 8.22 6.26
N GLU A 106 -12.96 8.46 4.95
CA GLU A 106 -12.93 9.81 4.39
C GLU A 106 -14.22 10.58 4.71
N GLU A 107 -15.38 9.93 4.63
CA GLU A 107 -16.66 10.54 4.95
C GLU A 107 -16.73 10.91 6.44
N GLU A 108 -16.36 10.00 7.34
CA GLU A 108 -16.34 10.27 8.78
C GLU A 108 -15.42 11.44 9.13
N ALA A 109 -14.21 11.48 8.56
CA ALA A 109 -13.28 12.58 8.79
C ALA A 109 -13.87 13.92 8.30
N GLN A 110 -14.46 13.94 7.10
CA GLN A 110 -15.11 15.14 6.56
C GLN A 110 -16.28 15.62 7.43
N GLN A 111 -17.09 14.70 7.95
CA GLN A 111 -18.18 15.03 8.87
C GLN A 111 -17.65 15.67 10.16
N GLN A 112 -16.62 15.10 10.77
CA GLN A 112 -15.99 15.66 11.97
C GLN A 112 -15.43 17.08 11.73
N TYR A 113 -14.78 17.31 10.59
CA TYR A 113 -14.29 18.64 10.24
C TYR A 113 -15.43 19.65 10.08
N LYS A 114 -16.50 19.26 9.40
CA LYS A 114 -17.69 20.11 9.20
C LYS A 114 -18.39 20.44 10.52
N GLU A 115 -18.46 19.48 11.44
CA GLU A 115 -19.00 19.70 12.78
C GLU A 115 -18.15 20.69 13.60
N LEU A 116 -16.82 20.59 13.51
CA LEU A 116 -15.90 21.52 14.16
C LEU A 116 -16.01 22.93 13.56
N GLU A 117 -16.10 23.05 12.23
CA GLU A 117 -16.28 24.33 11.53
C GLU A 117 -17.59 25.01 11.93
N ASN A 118 -18.70 24.26 11.97
CA ASN A 118 -20.00 24.80 12.38
C ASN A 118 -20.04 25.26 13.85
N ARG A 119 -19.04 24.90 14.66
CA ARG A 119 -18.94 25.25 16.09
C ARG A 119 -18.15 26.54 16.36
N LEU A 120 -17.44 27.07 15.35
CA LEU A 120 -16.67 28.31 15.39
C LEU A 120 -17.54 29.52 15.00
#